data_AF-A0A835T8G3-F1
#
_entry.id   AF-A0A835T8G3-F1
#
_cell.length_a   1.000
_cell.length_b   1.000
_cell.length_c   1.000
_cell.angle_alpha   90.00
_cell.angle_beta   90.00
_cell.angle_gamma   90.00
#
_symmetry.space_group_name_H-M   'P 1'
#
loop_
_entity.id
_entity.type
_entity.pdbx_description
1 polymer ?
#
loop_
_entity_poly.entity_id
_entity_poly.type
_entity_poly.pdbx_seq_one_letter_code
_entity_poly.pdbx_strand_id
1 'polypeptide(L)'
;MAPTAYMLFCNEHRESIRQRLAAEGQEKIAVTVVAKELGQLWKTLSEEDKAKYRAQAEEQKQQQQQQQVGDGGEREAEGEGDHKSGSPAKAAAATLPASWVRKVVNLDSDIQRCSAEGVLALSAAAEVFLSAVCAKATATAAAGKRRTVRLDDVEKCVRGDKRLMAAGFAAVINMVAAAAATEAEGKAAAAAAAGAPPGKKQKVDKAGAPAAAAAEKHNSIERAFGMAS
;
A
#
# COMPACT_ATOMS: atom_id res chain seq x y z
N MET A 1 13.08 21.92 -6.51
CA MET A 1 12.33 21.28 -5.40
C MET A 1 12.24 22.32 -4.31
N ALA A 2 11.03 22.83 -4.05
CA ALA A 2 10.84 23.87 -3.06
C ALA A 2 11.08 23.28 -1.66
N PRO A 3 11.82 23.96 -0.78
CA PRO A 3 12.08 23.46 0.57
C PRO A 3 10.77 23.39 1.36
N THR A 4 10.56 22.28 2.08
CA THR A 4 9.38 22.11 2.94
C THR A 4 9.50 22.98 4.21
N ALA A 5 8.39 23.21 4.91
CA ALA A 5 8.38 23.97 6.16
C ALA A 5 9.39 23.43 7.19
N TYR A 6 9.54 22.10 7.25
CA TYR A 6 10.53 21.45 8.12
C TYR A 6 11.97 21.66 7.63
N MET A 7 12.21 21.68 6.31
CA MET A 7 13.54 21.95 5.75
C MET A 7 13.98 23.39 6.00
N LEU A 8 13.07 24.36 5.87
CA LEU A 8 13.35 25.77 6.19
C LEU A 8 13.70 25.94 7.67
N PHE A 9 12.91 25.34 8.55
CA PHE A 9 13.18 25.30 9.98
C PHE A 9 14.53 24.63 10.30
N CYS A 10 14.83 23.48 9.67
CA CYS A 10 16.11 22.83 9.85
C CYS A 10 17.26 23.70 9.39
N ASN A 11 17.15 24.42 8.27
CA ASN A 11 18.24 25.25 7.77
C ASN A 11 18.58 26.41 8.72
N GLU A 12 17.57 27.07 9.30
CA GLU A 12 17.79 28.15 10.28
C GLU A 12 18.34 27.65 11.61
N HIS A 13 17.81 26.52 12.12
CA HIS A 13 18.12 26.06 13.47
C HIS A 13 19.28 25.06 13.54
N ARG A 14 19.70 24.48 12.41
CA ARG A 14 20.80 23.50 12.36
C ARG A 14 22.12 24.10 12.83
N GLU A 15 22.41 25.35 12.48
CA GLU A 15 23.63 26.03 12.92
C GLU A 15 23.60 26.35 14.42
N SER A 16 22.46 26.83 14.93
CA SER A 16 22.27 27.10 16.36
C SER A 16 22.42 25.83 17.21
N ILE A 17 21.81 24.72 16.77
CA ILE A 17 21.93 23.42 17.46
C ILE A 17 23.35 22.85 17.34
N ARG A 18 23.99 23.00 16.17
CA ARG A 18 25.40 22.60 16.00
C ARG A 18 26.31 23.39 16.93
N GLN A 19 26.13 24.70 17.08
CA GLN A 19 26.93 25.54 17.98
C GLN A 19 26.72 25.16 19.44
N ARG A 20 25.48 24.88 19.86
CA ARG A 20 25.17 24.40 21.21
C ARG A 20 25.86 23.08 21.52
N LEU A 21 25.76 22.11 20.60
CA LEU A 21 26.41 20.80 20.74
C LEU A 21 27.94 20.89 20.69
N ALA A 22 28.49 21.86 19.95
CA ALA A 22 29.93 22.15 19.95
C ALA A 22 30.38 22.70 21.31
N ALA A 23 29.59 23.61 21.90
CA ALA A 23 29.86 24.22 23.20
C ALA A 23 29.73 23.22 24.37
N GLU A 24 28.85 22.22 24.23
CA GLU A 24 28.70 21.11 25.18
C GLU A 24 29.83 20.06 25.09
N GLY A 25 30.85 20.29 24.26
CA GLY A 25 32.07 19.47 24.21
C GLY A 25 32.01 18.29 23.24
N GLN A 26 31.04 18.27 22.31
CA GLN A 26 30.88 17.17 21.36
C GLN A 26 31.81 17.37 20.14
N GLU A 27 33.03 16.84 20.23
CA GLU A 27 34.10 16.98 19.22
C GLU A 27 33.73 16.43 17.83
N LYS A 28 32.80 15.47 17.75
CA LYS A 28 32.21 14.95 16.51
C LYS A 28 30.71 15.17 16.48
N ILE A 29 30.29 16.28 15.89
CA ILE A 29 28.87 16.61 15.72
C ILE A 29 28.27 15.76 14.59
N ALA A 30 27.85 14.55 14.93
CA ALA A 30 27.16 13.68 13.98
C ALA A 30 25.85 14.33 13.52
N VAL A 31 25.61 14.33 12.21
CA VAL A 31 24.38 14.90 11.60
C VAL A 31 23.13 14.25 12.16
N THR A 32 23.21 12.98 12.59
CA THR A 32 22.13 12.23 13.23
C THR A 32 21.72 12.79 14.60
N VAL A 33 22.66 13.34 15.38
CA VAL A 33 22.36 13.96 16.69
C VAL A 33 21.67 15.29 16.49
N VAL A 34 22.18 16.11 15.55
CA VAL A 34 21.55 17.39 15.19
C VAL A 34 20.13 17.18 14.66
N ALA A 35 19.91 16.15 13.84
CA ALA A 35 18.58 15.82 13.31
C ALA A 35 17.59 15.40 14.41
N LYS A 36 18.04 14.67 15.43
CA LYS A 36 17.20 14.30 16.59
C LYS A 36 16.75 15.52 17.37
N GLU A 37 17.66 16.42 17.70
CA GLU A 37 17.36 17.67 18.41
C GLU A 37 16.42 18.58 17.61
N LEU A 38 16.67 18.73 16.30
CA LEU A 38 15.78 19.48 15.39
C LEU A 38 14.37 18.87 15.35
N GLY A 39 14.26 17.53 15.29
CA GLY A 39 12.97 16.85 15.30
C GLY A 39 12.19 17.03 16.61
N GLN A 40 12.88 17.06 17.75
CA GLN A 40 12.26 17.34 19.04
C GLN A 40 11.81 18.80 19.13
N LEU A 41 12.65 19.74 18.73
CA LEU A 41 12.33 21.17 18.73
C LEU A 41 11.13 21.47 17.83
N TRP A 42 11.07 20.84 16.65
CA TRP A 42 9.92 20.93 15.75
C TRP A 42 8.63 20.38 16.35
N LYS A 43 8.69 19.28 17.12
CA LYS A 43 7.50 18.75 17.79
C LYS A 43 6.99 19.71 18.87
N THR A 44 7.90 20.30 19.62
CA THR A 44 7.62 21.23 20.73
C THR A 44 7.21 22.63 20.26
N LEU A 45 7.52 23.03 19.03
CA LEU A 45 7.09 24.31 18.46
C LEU A 45 5.55 24.45 18.48
N SER A 46 5.11 25.68 18.75
CA SER A 46 3.71 26.05 18.73
C SER A 46 3.10 25.92 17.33
N GLU A 47 1.78 25.78 17.24
CA GLU A 47 1.10 25.75 15.93
C GLU A 47 1.27 27.05 15.15
N GLU A 48 1.42 28.18 15.85
CA GLU A 48 1.66 29.52 15.28
C GLU A 48 3.04 29.60 14.61
N ASP A 49 4.08 29.11 15.26
CA ASP A 49 5.44 29.09 14.68
C ASP A 49 5.50 28.14 13.48
N LYS A 50 4.86 26.96 13.59
CA LYS A 50 4.72 26.03 12.46
C LYS A 50 3.95 26.66 11.32
N ALA A 51 2.93 27.47 11.59
CA ALA A 51 2.16 28.18 10.56
C ALA A 51 3.01 29.20 9.81
N LYS A 52 3.91 29.93 10.50
CA LYS A 52 4.87 30.84 9.86
C LYS A 52 5.78 30.10 8.86
N TYR A 53 6.33 28.95 9.26
CA TYR A 53 7.18 28.14 8.38
C TYR A 53 6.41 27.49 7.23
N ARG A 54 5.12 27.15 7.42
CA ARG A 54 4.24 26.68 6.35
C ARG A 54 3.96 27.78 5.33
N ALA A 55 3.66 28.99 5.78
CA ALA A 55 3.44 30.14 4.90
C ALA A 55 4.69 30.48 4.08
N GLN A 56 5.88 30.47 4.69
CA GLN A 56 7.15 30.69 3.99
C GLN A 56 7.47 29.57 2.97
N ALA A 57 7.19 28.31 3.31
CA ALA A 57 7.37 27.19 2.38
C ALA A 57 6.39 27.28 1.21
N GLU A 58 5.16 27.71 1.46
CA GLU A 58 4.14 27.91 0.43
C GLU A 58 4.50 29.09 -0.49
N GLU A 59 4.97 30.20 0.08
CA GLU A 59 5.44 31.36 -0.69
C GLU A 59 6.63 30.99 -1.59
N GLN A 60 7.64 30.29 -1.06
CA GLN A 60 8.78 29.83 -1.86
C GLN A 60 8.38 28.80 -2.92
N LYS A 61 7.37 27.97 -2.64
CA LYS A 61 6.78 27.06 -3.63
C LYS A 61 6.09 27.87 -4.74
N GLN A 62 5.31 28.89 -4.40
CA GLN A 62 4.62 29.75 -5.36
C GLN A 62 5.61 30.55 -6.21
N GLN A 63 6.68 31.09 -5.62
CA GLN A 63 7.74 31.80 -6.34
C GLN A 63 8.50 30.86 -7.30
N GLN A 64 8.85 29.65 -6.87
CA GLN A 64 9.47 28.65 -7.74
C GLN A 64 8.53 28.17 -8.84
N GLN A 65 7.23 28.08 -8.55
CA GLN A 65 6.21 27.70 -9.53
C GLN A 65 6.03 28.81 -10.58
N GLN A 66 5.97 30.08 -10.16
CA GLN A 66 5.90 31.24 -11.07
C GLN A 66 7.16 31.39 -11.94
N GLN A 67 8.35 31.04 -11.42
CA GLN A 67 9.58 31.04 -12.21
C GLN A 67 9.69 29.82 -13.17
N GLN A 68 9.00 28.72 -12.89
CA GLN A 68 8.98 27.52 -13.74
C GLN A 68 7.93 27.56 -14.88
N VAL A 69 7.05 28.56 -14.92
CA VAL A 69 6.11 28.74 -16.07
C VAL A 69 6.82 29.24 -17.34
N GLY A 70 8.10 29.62 -17.26
CA GLY A 70 8.91 30.09 -18.41
C GLY A 70 9.74 29.03 -19.14
N ASP A 71 9.93 27.83 -18.59
CA ASP A 71 10.69 26.75 -19.23
C ASP A 71 10.22 25.41 -18.65
N GLY A 72 9.65 24.55 -19.51
CA GLY A 72 8.89 23.37 -19.12
C GLY A 72 9.69 22.35 -18.31
N GLY A 73 9.09 21.80 -17.25
CA GLY A 73 9.64 20.66 -16.52
C GLY A 73 9.13 20.58 -15.09
N GLU A 74 7.92 20.04 -14.92
CA GLU A 74 7.25 19.83 -13.63
C GLU A 74 8.08 18.91 -12.72
N ARG A 75 8.60 19.45 -11.61
CA ARG A 75 9.12 18.69 -10.46
C ARG A 75 8.07 18.71 -9.35
N GLU A 76 7.31 17.64 -9.23
CA GLU A 76 6.39 17.40 -8.12
C GLU A 76 7.15 17.09 -6.82
N ALA A 77 6.72 17.73 -5.75
CA ALA A 77 7.19 17.53 -4.39
C ALA A 77 6.42 16.38 -3.73
N GLU A 78 7.13 15.30 -3.41
CA GLU A 78 6.64 14.23 -2.55
C GLU A 78 6.53 14.74 -1.10
N GLY A 79 5.31 14.74 -0.56
CA GLY A 79 5.01 14.99 0.85
C GLY A 79 4.61 13.69 1.54
N GLU A 80 5.53 13.16 2.34
CA GLU A 80 5.36 12.01 3.21
C GLU A 80 4.44 12.35 4.39
N GLY A 81 3.37 11.58 4.56
CA GLY A 81 2.42 11.69 5.66
C GLY A 81 2.33 10.39 6.45
N ASP A 82 2.83 10.44 7.68
CA ASP A 82 2.81 9.39 8.71
C ASP A 82 1.39 9.00 9.15
N HIS A 83 1.25 7.75 9.58
CA HIS A 83 -0.01 7.06 9.91
C HIS A 83 -0.71 7.62 11.16
N LYS A 84 -2.05 7.75 11.10
CA LYS A 84 -2.90 7.48 12.26
C LYS A 84 -4.20 6.81 11.85
N SER A 85 -4.42 5.64 12.44
CA SER A 85 -5.58 4.76 12.30
C SER A 85 -6.87 5.37 12.83
N GLY A 86 -8.01 5.06 12.20
CA GLY A 86 -9.34 5.19 12.80
C GLY A 86 -10.49 4.92 11.83
N SER A 87 -10.96 3.66 11.84
CA SER A 87 -12.27 3.06 11.48
C SER A 87 -13.43 3.83 10.79
N PRO A 88 -14.38 3.09 10.18
CA PRO A 88 -15.06 3.44 8.94
C PRO A 88 -16.40 4.16 9.16
N ALA A 89 -16.79 5.00 8.20
CA ALA A 89 -18.15 5.05 7.69
C ALA A 89 -18.26 5.97 6.48
N LYS A 90 -19.06 5.49 5.53
CA LYS A 90 -19.72 6.21 4.43
C LYS A 90 -18.93 6.34 3.12
N ALA A 91 -19.37 5.51 2.18
CA ALA A 91 -18.94 5.40 0.79
C ALA A 91 -18.72 6.75 0.10
N ALA A 92 -17.45 7.03 -0.20
CA ALA A 92 -17.06 7.86 -1.33
C ALA A 92 -16.60 6.89 -2.43
N ALA A 93 -16.94 7.21 -3.68
CA ALA A 93 -16.75 6.40 -4.89
C ALA A 93 -15.42 5.62 -4.88
N ALA A 94 -15.48 4.36 -5.26
CA ALA A 94 -14.48 3.33 -4.98
C ALA A 94 -13.17 3.52 -5.77
N THR A 95 -12.45 4.59 -5.48
CA THR A 95 -11.05 4.72 -5.81
C THR A 95 -10.27 3.74 -4.95
N LEU A 96 -9.54 2.83 -5.59
CA LEU A 96 -8.62 1.93 -4.89
C LEU A 96 -7.68 2.78 -4.01
N PRO A 97 -7.37 2.36 -2.76
CA PRO A 97 -6.55 3.20 -1.92
C PRO A 97 -5.13 3.32 -2.51
N ALA A 98 -4.66 4.56 -2.65
CA ALA A 98 -3.41 4.89 -3.32
C ALA A 98 -2.17 4.14 -2.78
N SER A 99 -2.19 3.76 -1.49
CA SER A 99 -1.12 2.97 -0.87
C SER A 99 -1.06 1.53 -1.39
N TRP A 100 -2.21 0.91 -1.68
CA TRP A 100 -2.28 -0.43 -2.25
C TRP A 100 -1.89 -0.42 -3.72
N VAL A 101 -2.32 0.60 -4.47
CA VAL A 101 -1.95 0.77 -5.88
C VAL A 101 -0.44 0.89 -6.01
N ARG A 102 0.20 1.76 -5.22
CA ARG A 102 1.67 1.88 -5.20
C ARG A 102 2.38 0.58 -4.83
N LYS A 103 1.85 -0.17 -3.85
CA LYS A 103 2.42 -1.47 -3.49
C LYS A 103 2.39 -2.45 -4.65
N VAL A 104 1.27 -2.54 -5.36
CA VAL A 104 1.12 -3.46 -6.50
C VAL A 104 2.02 -3.03 -7.66
N VAL A 105 2.08 -1.74 -7.98
CA VAL A 105 2.95 -1.21 -9.03
C VAL A 105 4.42 -1.51 -8.74
N ASN A 106 4.85 -1.33 -7.49
CA ASN A 106 6.24 -1.59 -7.08
C ASN A 106 6.57 -3.09 -6.93
N LEU A 107 5.63 -4.01 -7.16
CA LEU A 107 5.97 -5.42 -7.34
C LEU A 107 6.73 -5.64 -8.65
N ASP A 108 6.50 -4.80 -9.66
CA ASP A 108 7.22 -4.85 -10.92
C ASP A 108 8.60 -4.20 -10.77
N SER A 109 9.66 -5.00 -10.91
CA SER A 109 11.05 -4.54 -10.77
C SER A 109 11.47 -3.51 -11.82
N ASP A 110 10.82 -3.50 -12.98
CA ASP A 110 11.12 -2.58 -14.06
C ASP A 110 10.57 -1.17 -13.76
N ILE A 111 9.62 -1.05 -12.81
CA ILE A 111 9.01 0.21 -12.42
C ILE A 111 9.72 0.80 -11.20
N GLN A 112 10.60 1.78 -11.46
CA GLN A 112 11.38 2.44 -10.41
C GLN A 112 10.61 3.54 -9.67
N ARG A 113 9.69 4.24 -10.34
CA ARG A 113 8.86 5.31 -9.76
C ARG A 113 7.49 5.36 -10.42
N CYS A 114 6.48 5.69 -9.62
CA CYS A 114 5.11 5.96 -10.08
C CYS A 114 4.68 7.32 -9.52
N SER A 115 4.36 8.28 -10.40
CA SER A 115 3.91 9.62 -10.01
C SER A 115 2.50 9.60 -9.40
N ALA A 116 2.11 10.69 -8.73
CA ALA A 116 0.78 10.82 -8.15
C ALA A 116 -0.32 10.69 -9.23
N GLU A 117 -0.13 11.35 -10.38
CA GLU A 117 -1.00 11.24 -11.55
C GLU A 117 -1.05 9.81 -12.11
N GLY A 118 0.09 9.10 -12.13
CA GLY A 118 0.12 7.69 -12.53
C GLY A 118 -0.70 6.79 -11.62
N VAL A 119 -0.61 7.00 -10.31
CA VAL A 119 -1.42 6.27 -9.31
C VAL A 119 -2.91 6.54 -9.50
N LEU A 120 -3.28 7.80 -9.76
CA LEU A 120 -4.67 8.19 -10.03
C LEU A 120 -5.19 7.54 -11.32
N ALA A 121 -4.42 7.62 -12.41
CA ALA A 121 -4.76 7.03 -13.69
C ALA A 121 -4.95 5.51 -13.59
N LEU A 122 -4.06 4.81 -12.90
CA LEU A 122 -4.18 3.36 -12.66
C LEU A 122 -5.43 3.03 -11.83
N SER A 123 -5.71 3.82 -10.80
CA SER A 123 -6.91 3.62 -9.97
C SER A 123 -8.19 3.81 -10.78
N ALA A 124 -8.27 4.87 -11.58
CA ALA A 124 -9.41 5.14 -12.45
C ALA A 124 -9.56 4.07 -13.54
N ALA A 125 -8.46 3.64 -14.15
CA ALA A 125 -8.48 2.57 -15.15
C ALA A 125 -8.98 1.24 -14.56
N ALA A 126 -8.53 0.90 -13.35
CA ALA A 126 -9.01 -0.28 -12.63
C ALA A 126 -10.50 -0.18 -12.31
N GLU A 127 -11.01 0.99 -11.92
CA GLU A 127 -12.44 1.19 -11.65
C GLU A 127 -13.30 1.00 -12.91
N VAL A 128 -12.88 1.56 -14.05
CA VAL A 128 -13.57 1.37 -15.34
C VAL A 128 -13.54 -0.10 -15.74
N PHE A 129 -12.39 -0.76 -15.60
CA PHE A 129 -12.23 -2.17 -15.90
C PHE A 129 -13.16 -3.04 -15.04
N LEU A 130 -13.13 -2.85 -13.72
CA LEU A 130 -13.97 -3.61 -12.79
C LEU A 130 -15.45 -3.36 -13.06
N SER A 131 -15.85 -2.12 -13.34
CA SER A 131 -17.23 -1.79 -13.71
C SER A 131 -17.68 -2.55 -14.96
N ALA A 132 -16.85 -2.60 -16.00
CA ALA A 132 -17.15 -3.31 -17.23
C ALA A 132 -17.27 -4.84 -17.01
N VAL A 133 -16.32 -5.43 -16.27
CA VAL A 133 -16.34 -6.87 -15.95
C VAL A 133 -17.55 -7.23 -15.09
N CYS A 134 -17.83 -6.45 -14.05
CA CYS A 134 -18.97 -6.64 -13.16
C CYS A 134 -20.31 -6.50 -13.89
N ALA A 135 -20.45 -5.53 -14.79
CA ALA A 135 -21.65 -5.37 -15.60
C ALA A 135 -21.91 -6.62 -16.46
N LYS A 136 -20.88 -7.15 -17.13
CA LYS A 136 -20.98 -8.33 -18.00
C LYS A 136 -21.22 -9.63 -17.21
N ALA A 137 -20.57 -9.77 -16.05
CA ALA A 137 -20.83 -10.88 -15.13
C ALA A 137 -22.26 -10.83 -14.57
N THR A 138 -22.76 -9.64 -14.23
CA THR A 138 -24.14 -9.45 -13.75
C THR A 138 -25.16 -9.79 -14.83
N ALA A 139 -24.93 -9.39 -16.09
CA ALA A 139 -25.78 -9.79 -17.21
C ALA A 139 -25.81 -11.32 -17.41
N THR A 140 -24.67 -11.98 -17.23
CA THR A 140 -24.55 -13.45 -17.31
C THR A 140 -25.31 -14.13 -16.16
N ALA A 141 -25.22 -13.61 -14.95
CA ALA A 141 -25.98 -14.09 -13.79
C ALA A 141 -27.50 -13.92 -14.00
N ALA A 142 -27.91 -12.75 -14.50
CA ALA A 142 -29.31 -12.44 -14.79
C ALA A 142 -29.90 -13.34 -15.89
N ALA A 143 -29.14 -13.66 -16.93
CA ALA A 143 -29.54 -14.64 -17.95
C ALA A 143 -29.78 -16.03 -17.34
N GLY A 144 -29.02 -16.39 -16.29
CA GLY A 144 -29.24 -17.57 -15.48
C GLY A 144 -30.36 -17.44 -14.43
N LYS A 145 -31.19 -16.39 -14.50
CA LYS A 145 -32.24 -16.03 -13.52
C LYS A 145 -31.72 -15.88 -12.08
N ARG A 146 -30.43 -15.55 -11.93
CA ARG A 146 -29.77 -15.34 -10.63
C ARG A 146 -29.54 -13.86 -10.40
N ARG A 147 -29.69 -13.44 -9.14
CA ARG A 147 -29.38 -12.08 -8.66
C ARG A 147 -28.01 -11.99 -7.98
N THR A 148 -27.34 -13.12 -7.81
CA THR A 148 -26.02 -13.22 -7.19
C THR A 148 -25.00 -13.62 -8.26
N VAL A 149 -23.96 -12.81 -8.41
CA VAL A 149 -22.82 -13.09 -9.29
C VAL A 149 -21.96 -14.18 -8.66
N ARG A 150 -21.60 -15.19 -9.44
CA ARG A 150 -20.69 -16.28 -9.06
C ARG A 150 -19.39 -16.21 -9.84
N LEU A 151 -18.39 -16.97 -9.38
CA LEU A 151 -17.11 -17.10 -10.08
C LEU A 151 -17.31 -17.56 -11.54
N ASP A 152 -18.21 -18.51 -11.78
CA ASP A 152 -18.55 -19.00 -13.12
C ASP A 152 -19.04 -17.89 -14.08
N ASP A 153 -19.71 -16.87 -13.56
CA ASP A 153 -20.21 -15.74 -14.37
C ASP A 153 -19.04 -14.85 -14.82
N VAL A 154 -18.07 -14.63 -13.93
CA VAL A 154 -16.84 -13.90 -14.22
C VAL A 154 -15.93 -14.70 -15.15
N GLU A 155 -15.82 -16.02 -14.95
CA GLU A 155 -15.06 -16.93 -15.81
C GLU A 155 -15.58 -16.91 -17.25
N LYS A 156 -16.91 -16.97 -17.43
CA LYS A 156 -17.55 -16.84 -18.76
C LYS A 156 -17.26 -15.48 -19.40
N CYS A 157 -17.28 -14.40 -18.60
CA CYS A 157 -16.93 -13.07 -19.08
C CYS A 157 -15.48 -13.00 -19.60
N VAL A 158 -14.53 -13.55 -18.84
CA VAL A 158 -13.10 -13.59 -19.20
C VAL A 158 -12.87 -14.45 -20.45
N ARG A 159 -13.41 -15.68 -20.48
CA ARG A 159 -13.27 -16.59 -21.63
C ARG A 159 -13.91 -16.04 -22.91
N GLY A 160 -14.96 -15.25 -22.78
CA GLY A 160 -15.65 -14.62 -23.91
C GLY A 160 -14.96 -13.37 -24.47
N ASP A 161 -13.94 -12.81 -23.81
CA ASP A 161 -13.21 -11.64 -24.31
C ASP A 161 -11.74 -11.99 -24.60
N LYS A 162 -11.37 -11.97 -25.88
CA LYS A 162 -10.02 -12.31 -26.35
C LYS A 162 -8.94 -11.44 -25.70
N ARG A 163 -9.25 -10.18 -25.38
CA ARG A 163 -8.29 -9.26 -24.75
C ARG A 163 -7.99 -9.66 -23.31
N LEU A 164 -9.02 -10.09 -22.58
CA LEU A 164 -8.86 -10.57 -21.20
C LEU A 164 -8.09 -11.89 -21.15
N MET A 165 -8.35 -12.78 -22.11
CA MET A 165 -7.59 -14.01 -22.29
C MET A 165 -6.11 -13.72 -22.59
N ALA A 166 -5.83 -12.82 -23.54
CA ALA A 166 -4.48 -12.43 -23.91
C ALA A 166 -3.72 -11.74 -22.76
N ALA A 167 -4.42 -10.95 -21.94
CA ALA A 167 -3.88 -10.32 -20.74
C ALA A 167 -3.67 -11.31 -19.56
N GLY A 168 -3.89 -12.61 -19.76
CA GLY A 168 -3.60 -13.64 -18.77
C GLY A 168 -4.64 -13.81 -17.66
N PHE A 169 -5.80 -13.15 -17.74
CA PHE A 169 -6.84 -13.26 -16.70
C PHE A 169 -7.38 -14.69 -16.54
N ALA A 170 -7.27 -15.54 -17.55
CA ALA A 170 -7.60 -16.97 -17.43
C ALA A 170 -6.76 -17.68 -16.36
N ALA A 171 -5.46 -17.37 -16.29
CA ALA A 171 -4.58 -17.93 -15.27
C ALA A 171 -4.98 -17.44 -13.87
N VAL A 172 -5.32 -16.15 -13.75
CA VAL A 172 -5.80 -15.56 -12.49
C VAL A 172 -7.08 -16.24 -12.00
N ILE A 173 -8.05 -16.48 -12.88
CA ILE A 173 -9.29 -17.19 -12.52
C ILE A 173 -9.00 -18.61 -12.05
N ASN A 174 -8.11 -19.34 -12.72
CA ASN A 174 -7.73 -20.69 -12.31
C ASN A 174 -7.04 -20.69 -10.94
N MET A 175 -6.17 -19.72 -10.66
CA MET A 175 -5.52 -19.57 -9.35
C MET A 175 -6.54 -19.28 -8.25
N VAL A 176 -7.51 -18.39 -8.51
CA VAL A 176 -8.58 -18.07 -7.55
C VAL A 176 -9.49 -19.27 -7.31
N ALA A 177 -9.84 -20.02 -8.36
CA ALA A 177 -10.63 -21.24 -8.23
C ALA A 177 -9.89 -22.30 -7.40
N ALA A 178 -8.58 -22.47 -7.63
CA ALA A 178 -7.75 -23.38 -6.85
C ALA A 178 -7.67 -22.96 -5.37
N ALA A 179 -7.46 -21.67 -5.08
CA ALA A 179 -7.45 -21.15 -3.72
C ALA A 179 -8.80 -21.38 -3.01
N ALA A 180 -9.92 -21.11 -3.69
CA ALA A 180 -11.25 -21.35 -3.16
C ALA A 180 -11.52 -22.84 -2.85
N ALA A 181 -11.00 -23.75 -3.69
CA ALA A 181 -11.08 -25.20 -3.44
C ALA A 181 -10.29 -25.59 -2.19
N THR A 182 -9.05 -25.08 -2.00
CA THR A 182 -8.26 -25.36 -0.80
C THR A 182 -8.91 -24.85 0.48
N GLU A 183 -9.58 -23.69 0.44
CA GLU A 183 -10.33 -23.18 1.59
C GLU A 183 -11.57 -24.03 1.90
N ALA A 184 -12.25 -24.55 0.87
CA ALA A 184 -13.40 -25.42 1.04
C ALA A 184 -13.00 -26.77 1.66
N GLU A 185 -11.89 -27.35 1.20
CA GLU A 185 -11.31 -28.57 1.78
C GLU A 185 -10.88 -28.37 3.23
N GLY A 186 -10.23 -27.24 3.55
CA GLY A 186 -9.86 -26.89 4.92
C GLY A 186 -11.07 -26.72 5.85
N LYS A 187 -12.15 -26.08 5.38
CA LYS A 187 -13.41 -25.94 6.12
C LYS A 187 -14.13 -27.27 6.29
N ALA A 188 -14.12 -28.14 5.28
CA ALA A 188 -14.70 -29.47 5.35
C ALA A 188 -13.92 -30.37 6.33
N ALA A 189 -12.59 -30.32 6.32
CA ALA A 189 -11.74 -31.03 7.27
C ALA A 189 -11.95 -30.53 8.72
N ALA A 190 -12.09 -29.21 8.91
CA ALA A 190 -12.39 -28.64 10.22
C ALA A 190 -13.79 -29.03 10.73
N ALA A 191 -14.79 -29.06 9.84
CA ALA A 191 -16.14 -29.52 10.17
C ALA A 191 -16.18 -31.03 10.51
N ALA A 192 -15.41 -31.85 9.79
CA ALA A 192 -15.26 -33.28 10.09
C ALA A 192 -14.56 -33.51 11.45
N ALA A 193 -13.57 -32.69 11.80
CA ALA A 193 -12.92 -32.74 13.11
C ALA A 193 -13.83 -32.29 14.27
N ALA A 194 -14.75 -31.36 14.02
CA ALA A 194 -15.74 -30.90 15.01
C ALA A 194 -16.95 -31.83 15.16
N GLY A 195 -17.19 -32.73 14.19
CA GLY A 195 -18.29 -33.69 14.19
C GLY A 195 -17.98 -35.05 14.84
N ALA A 196 -16.75 -35.26 15.32
CA ALA A 196 -16.37 -36.51 15.99
C ALA A 196 -16.88 -36.53 17.46
N PRO A 197 -17.62 -37.57 17.90
CA PRO A 197 -18.09 -37.67 19.28
C PRO A 197 -16.93 -37.86 20.28
N PRO A 198 -17.09 -37.47 21.57
CA PRO A 198 -16.00 -37.46 22.55
C PRO A 198 -15.64 -38.89 22.98
N GLY A 199 -14.73 -39.52 22.24
CA GLY A 199 -14.21 -40.86 22.52
C GLY A 199 -12.81 -40.82 23.13
N LYS A 200 -12.74 -41.00 24.46
CA LYS A 200 -11.61 -41.40 25.31
C LYS A 200 -10.23 -40.75 25.06
N LYS A 201 -9.85 -39.90 26.03
CA LYS A 201 -8.48 -39.43 26.31
C LYS A 201 -7.45 -40.54 26.08
N GLN A 202 -6.68 -40.45 24.99
CA GLN A 202 -5.44 -41.21 24.87
C GLN A 202 -4.32 -40.38 25.47
N LYS A 203 -3.61 -41.04 26.39
CA LYS A 203 -2.61 -40.52 27.31
C LYS A 203 -1.44 -39.90 26.54
N VAL A 204 -1.11 -38.66 26.91
CA VAL A 204 0.09 -37.94 26.49
C VAL A 204 1.32 -38.70 26.97
N ASP A 205 2.18 -39.14 26.07
CA ASP A 205 3.59 -39.35 26.35
C ASP A 205 4.40 -38.29 25.60
N LYS A 206 5.07 -37.47 26.41
CA LYS A 206 5.87 -36.30 26.06
C LYS A 206 7.26 -36.76 25.64
N ALA A 207 7.63 -36.57 24.38
CA ALA A 207 9.04 -36.52 23.97
C ALA A 207 9.23 -35.79 22.64
N GLY A 208 10.17 -34.83 22.64
CA GLY A 208 10.89 -34.38 21.45
C GLY A 208 10.27 -33.23 20.66
N ALA A 209 10.56 -31.99 21.05
CA ALA A 209 10.48 -30.85 20.14
C ALA A 209 11.57 -30.98 19.06
N PRO A 210 11.27 -30.64 17.80
CA PRO A 210 12.26 -30.02 16.95
C PRO A 210 11.85 -28.59 16.56
N ALA A 211 12.89 -27.78 16.50
CA ALA A 211 13.02 -26.39 16.10
C ALA A 211 11.91 -25.81 15.20
N ALA A 212 11.45 -24.63 15.62
CA ALA A 212 10.70 -23.69 14.81
C ALA A 212 11.47 -23.38 13.51
N ALA A 213 11.02 -23.95 12.40
CA ALA A 213 11.33 -23.44 11.08
C ALA A 213 10.60 -22.10 10.90
N ALA A 214 11.38 -21.06 10.61
CA ALA A 214 10.91 -19.70 10.40
C ALA A 214 9.76 -19.67 9.39
N ALA A 215 8.60 -19.17 9.83
CA ALA A 215 7.48 -18.87 8.96
C ALA A 215 7.85 -17.67 8.09
N GLU A 216 8.43 -17.96 6.93
CA GLU A 216 8.68 -17.02 5.87
C GLU A 216 7.33 -16.55 5.31
N LYS A 217 6.96 -15.31 5.65
CA LYS A 217 5.74 -14.66 5.16
C LYS A 217 5.92 -14.26 3.70
N HIS A 218 6.02 -15.22 2.79
CA HIS A 218 5.94 -14.91 1.37
C HIS A 218 4.49 -14.63 0.98
N ASN A 219 4.28 -13.48 0.36
CA ASN A 219 2.98 -13.05 -0.15
C ASN A 219 2.61 -13.95 -1.34
N SER A 220 1.40 -14.51 -1.33
CA SER A 220 0.89 -15.44 -2.35
C SER A 220 1.05 -14.91 -3.80
N ILE A 221 1.07 -13.59 -3.94
CA ILE A 221 1.26 -12.88 -5.21
C ILE A 221 2.67 -13.12 -5.80
N GLU A 222 3.73 -13.09 -4.99
CA GLU A 222 5.12 -13.21 -5.50
C GLU A 222 5.42 -14.60 -6.04
N ARG A 223 4.87 -15.65 -5.42
CA ARG A 223 4.96 -17.02 -5.93
C ARG A 223 4.17 -17.20 -7.23
N ALA A 224 3.02 -16.54 -7.35
CA ALA A 224 2.15 -16.66 -8.51
C ALA A 224 2.78 -16.07 -9.78
N PHE A 225 3.61 -15.04 -9.65
CA PHE A 225 4.31 -14.39 -10.77
C PHE A 225 5.76 -14.87 -10.93
N GLY A 226 6.20 -15.89 -10.18
CA GLY A 226 7.55 -16.44 -10.30
C GLY A 226 8.67 -15.47 -9.90
N MET A 227 8.35 -14.49 -9.05
CA MET A 227 9.25 -13.41 -8.64
C MET A 227 10.00 -13.71 -7.34
N ALA A 228 9.78 -14.89 -6.75
CA ALA A 228 10.56 -15.38 -5.63
C ALA A 228 11.92 -15.89 -6.16
N SER A 229 13.01 -15.20 -5.79
CA SER A 229 14.39 -15.70 -5.92
C SER A 229 14.67 -16.81 -4.91
#